data_AF-A0A7U5BG61-F1
#
_entry.id   AF-A0A7U5BG61-F1
#
_cell.length_a   1.000
_cell.length_b   1.000
_cell.length_c   1.000
_cell.angle_alpha   90.00
_cell.angle_beta   90.00
_cell.angle_gamma   90.00
#
_symmetry.space_group_name_H-M   'P 1'
#
loop_
_entity.id
_entity.type
_entity.pdbx_description
1 polymer ?
#
loop_
_entity_poly.entity_id
_entity_poly.type
_entity_poly.pdbx_seq_one_letter_code
_entity_poly.pdbx_strand_id
1 'polypeptide(L)' 'MQHDVCLRAAARGIYDACFPTDEVAPVGFEEAERFGTIHYRRAVQAAQTARLQFLSGREVQPSLF' A
#
# COMPACT_ATOMS: atom_id res chain seq x y z
N MET A 1 18.70 2.56 -8.90
CA MET A 1 17.68 2.77 -7.84
C MET A 1 16.26 2.54 -8.39
N GLN A 2 16.00 1.37 -9.00
CA GLN A 2 14.63 0.86 -9.16
C GLN A 2 14.16 0.29 -7.81
N HIS A 3 14.27 1.07 -6.73
CA HIS A 3 13.73 0.64 -5.44
C HIS A 3 12.20 0.69 -5.58
N ASP A 4 11.71 -0.37 -6.19
CA ASP A 4 10.37 -0.89 -6.11
C ASP A 4 9.26 0.06 -6.58
N VAL A 5 9.39 0.55 -7.82
CA VAL A 5 8.33 1.31 -8.52
C VAL A 5 6.98 0.58 -8.41
N CYS A 6 6.99 -0.75 -8.53
CA CYS A 6 5.79 -1.58 -8.36
C CYS A 6 5.27 -1.58 -6.92
N LEU A 7 6.15 -1.66 -5.90
CA LEU A 7 5.73 -1.59 -4.50
C LEU A 7 5.18 -0.20 -4.13
N ARG A 8 5.79 0.87 -4.66
CA ARG A 8 5.31 2.23 -4.47
C ARG A 8 3.93 2.42 -5.12
N ALA A 9 3.73 1.89 -6.32
CA ALA A 9 2.43 1.90 -6.99
C ALA A 9 1.38 1.08 -6.21
N ALA A 10 1.76 -0.08 -5.66
CA ALA A 10 0.86 -0.87 -4.80
C ALA A 10 0.50 -0.14 -3.50
N ALA A 11 1.49 0.49 -2.85
CA ALA A 11 1.26 1.31 -1.66
C ALA A 11 0.34 2.50 -1.98
N ARG A 12 0.49 3.14 -3.15
CA ARG A 12 -0.43 4.19 -3.62
C ARG A 12 -1.86 3.67 -3.78
N GLY A 13 -2.03 2.54 -4.48
CA GLY A 13 -3.37 1.95 -4.67
C GLY A 13 -4.05 1.58 -3.36
N ILE A 14 -3.29 1.03 -2.39
CA ILE A 14 -3.80 0.74 -1.04
C ILE A 14 -4.15 2.02 -0.29
N TYR A 15 -3.30 3.05 -0.38
CA TYR A 15 -3.54 4.33 0.28
C TYR A 15 -4.83 4.99 -0.24
N ASP A 16 -4.98 5.11 -1.55
CA ASP A 16 -6.15 5.74 -2.17
C ASP A 16 -7.45 4.98 -1.87
N ALA A 17 -7.38 3.64 -1.77
CA ALA A 17 -8.54 2.81 -1.43
C ALA A 17 -8.93 2.92 0.06
N CYS A 18 -7.97 3.01 0.97
CA CYS A 18 -8.22 3.02 2.42
C CYS A 18 -8.37 4.43 3.01
N PHE A 19 -7.82 5.44 2.35
CA PHE A 19 -7.79 6.83 2.81
C PHE A 19 -8.30 7.78 1.70
N PRO A 20 -9.53 7.61 1.20
CA PRO A 20 -10.01 8.32 0.01
C PRO A 20 -10.36 9.80 0.27
N THR A 21 -10.48 10.21 1.53
CA THR A 21 -10.95 11.55 1.91
C THR A 21 -10.12 12.14 3.05
N ASP A 22 -10.19 13.47 3.16
CA ASP A 22 -9.51 14.27 4.18
C ASP A 22 -9.93 13.91 5.62
N GLU A 23 -11.10 13.28 5.77
CA GLU A 23 -11.61 12.78 7.06
C GLU A 23 -10.82 11.57 7.58
N VAL A 24 -10.25 10.77 6.66
CA VAL A 24 -9.56 9.52 6.98
C VAL A 24 -8.03 9.67 6.84
N ALA A 25 -7.56 10.54 5.95
CA ALA A 25 -6.18 11.00 5.96
C ALA A 25 -6.10 12.48 5.54
N PRO A 26 -5.35 13.32 6.28
CA PRO A 26 -5.37 14.77 6.09
C PRO A 26 -4.63 15.28 4.84
N VAL A 27 -3.98 14.39 4.07
CA VAL A 27 -3.15 14.73 2.90
C VAL A 27 -3.19 13.61 1.87
N GLY A 28 -2.89 13.91 0.61
CA GLY A 28 -2.71 12.90 -0.43
C GLY A 28 -1.41 12.08 -0.27
N PHE A 29 -1.28 10.99 -1.04
CA PHE A 29 -0.17 10.04 -0.91
C PHE A 29 1.23 10.68 -1.04
N GLU A 30 1.43 11.62 -1.97
CA GLU A 30 2.73 12.27 -2.19
C GLU A 30 3.18 13.08 -0.96
N GLU A 31 2.26 13.81 -0.33
CA GLU A 31 2.55 14.53 0.91
C GLU A 31 2.67 13.56 2.09
N ALA A 32 1.84 12.51 2.12
CA ALA A 32 1.91 11.46 3.11
C ALA A 32 3.28 10.75 3.11
N GLU A 33 3.85 10.51 1.92
CA GLU A 33 5.19 9.98 1.67
C GLU A 33 6.27 10.95 2.16
N ARG A 34 6.15 12.23 1.77
CA ARG A 34 7.11 13.28 2.17
C ARG A 34 7.20 13.46 3.68
N PHE A 35 6.06 13.43 4.37
CA PHE A 35 6.00 13.60 5.83
C PHE A 35 6.10 12.29 6.61
N GLY A 36 6.16 11.14 5.93
CA GLY A 36 6.24 9.83 6.58
C GLY A 36 5.08 9.55 7.52
N THR A 37 3.86 9.94 7.12
CA THR A 37 2.66 9.83 7.97
C THR A 37 2.32 8.39 8.34
N ILE A 38 1.50 8.20 9.37
CA ILE A 38 1.05 6.86 9.78
C ILE A 38 0.27 6.14 8.67
N HIS A 39 -0.56 6.86 7.91
CA HIS A 39 -1.34 6.34 6.79
C HIS A 39 -0.41 5.82 5.68
N TYR A 40 0.62 6.58 5.34
CA TYR A 40 1.63 6.17 4.37
C TYR A 40 2.38 4.91 4.84
N ARG A 41 2.87 4.89 6.08
CA ARG A 41 3.58 3.74 6.62
C ARG A 41 2.72 2.47 6.63
N ARG A 42 1.44 2.59 6.97
CA ARG A 42 0.49 1.47 6.92
C ARG A 42 0.29 0.94 5.50
N ALA A 43 0.13 1.82 4.52
CA ALA A 43 -0.01 1.42 3.12
C ALA A 43 1.25 0.72 2.58
N VAL A 44 2.45 1.23 2.92
CA VAL A 44 3.72 0.59 2.57
C VAL A 44 3.88 -0.78 3.22
N GLN A 45 3.56 -0.89 4.51
CA GLN A 45 3.62 -2.17 5.23
C GLN A 45 2.66 -3.19 4.59
N ALA A 46 1.42 -2.79 4.27
CA ALA A 46 0.45 -3.65 3.60
C ALA A 46 0.96 -4.11 2.23
N ALA A 47 1.54 -3.21 1.43
CA ALA A 47 2.12 -3.56 0.13
C ALA A 47 3.27 -4.57 0.26
N GLN A 48 4.15 -4.40 1.27
CA GLN A 48 5.23 -5.34 1.56
C GLN A 48 4.71 -6.71 1.98
N THR A 49 3.72 -6.75 2.89
CA THR A 49 3.07 -8.00 3.32
C THR A 49 2.40 -8.71 2.14
N ALA A 50 1.65 -8.00 1.31
CA ALA A 50 0.99 -8.58 0.15
C ALA A 50 2.01 -9.15 -0.84
N ARG A 51 3.10 -8.43 -1.11
CA ARG A 51 4.20 -8.93 -1.96
C ARG A 51 4.79 -10.22 -1.40
N LEU A 52 5.08 -10.28 -0.11
CA LEU A 52 5.59 -11.49 0.53
C LEU A 52 4.61 -12.65 0.39
N GLN A 53 3.32 -12.43 0.62
CA GLN A 53 2.28 -13.46 0.47
C GLN A 53 2.20 -13.99 -0.98
N PHE A 54 2.25 -13.11 -1.98
CA PHE A 54 2.25 -13.52 -3.40
C PHE A 54 3.52 -14.26 -3.83
N LEU A 55 4.66 -14.00 -3.18
CA LEU A 55 5.91 -14.72 -3.42
C LEU A 55 5.98 -16.06 -2.66
N SER A 56 5.39 -16.13 -1.47
CA SER A 56 5.47 -17.29 -0.56
C SER A 56 4.61 -18.49 -0.96
N GLY A 57 3.72 -18.37 -1.95
CA GLY A 57 2.99 -19.52 -2.46
C GLY A 57 1.81 -19.18 -3.35
N ARG A 58 1.85 -19.66 -4.59
CA ARG A 58 0.69 -19.85 -5.49
C ARG A 58 -0.24 -20.97 -5.00
N GLU A 59 -0.27 -21.26 -3.71
CA GLU A 59 -1.14 -22.31 -3.18
C GLU A 59 -2.51 -21.71 -2.89
N VAL A 60 -3.39 -21.90 -3.88
CA VAL A 60 -4.85 -21.80 -3.81
C VAL A 60 -5.33 -20.53 -3.10
N GLN A 61 -5.50 -19.46 -3.87
CA GLN A 61 -6.43 -18.40 -3.50
C GLN A 61 -7.82 -19.05 -3.34
N PRO A 62 -8.40 -19.16 -2.14
CA PRO A 62 -9.83 -19.43 -2.04
C PRO A 62 -10.51 -18.21 -2.69
N SER A 63 -11.52 -18.43 -3.53
CA SER A 63 -12.29 -17.35 -4.12
C SER A 63 -12.77 -16.41 -3.01
N LEU A 64 -12.12 -15.25 -2.91
CA LEU A 64 -12.69 -14.14 -2.18
C LEU A 64 -13.70 -13.55 -3.16
N PHE A 65 -14.97 -13.64 -2.77
CA PHE A 65 -16.22 -13.48 -3.55
C PHE A 65 -16.78 -14.78 -4.13
#